data_AF-A0A7G6T0T3-F1
#
_entry.id   AF-A0A7G6T0T3-F1
#
_cell.length_a   1.000
_cell.length_b   1.000
_cell.length_c   1.000
_cell.angle_alpha   90.00
_cell.angle_beta   90.00
_cell.angle_gamma   90.00
#
_symmetry.space_group_name_H-M   'P 1'
#
loop_
_entity.id
_entity.type
_entity.pdbx_description
1 polymer ?
#
loop_
_entity_poly.entity_id
_entity_poly.type
_entity_poly.pdbx_seq_one_letter_code
_entity_poly.pdbx_strand_id
1 'polypeptide(L)' 'MIPYLKAKAFREFDGAPTVDLDGDFVILPTNDEWSIWMAEYHRTHGAKGTQYFARIGRMVVKTRWPPGHEHQLSMQIG' A
#
# COMPACT_ATOMS: atom_id res chain seq x y z
N MET A 1 4.26 25.34 13.33
CA MET A 1 3.50 24.26 12.65
C MET A 1 2.67 24.92 11.56
N ILE A 2 3.01 24.72 10.28
CA ILE A 2 2.47 25.53 9.18
C ILE A 2 1.00 25.12 8.91
N PRO A 3 0.03 26.06 8.88
CA PRO A 3 -1.40 25.77 8.70
C PRO A 3 -1.75 25.09 7.38
N TYR A 4 -0.84 25.10 6.39
CA TYR A 4 -0.97 24.40 5.12
C TYR A 4 -1.08 22.87 5.26
N LEU A 5 -0.51 22.28 6.32
CA LEU A 5 -0.63 20.84 6.62
C LEU A 5 -2.02 20.45 7.16
N LYS A 6 -2.82 21.41 7.62
CA LYS A 6 -4.14 21.17 8.22
C LYS A 6 -5.29 21.26 7.19
N ALA A 7 -5.06 21.97 6.08
CA ALA A 7 -6.06 22.20 5.03
C ALA A 7 -5.97 21.19 3.87
N LYS A 8 -4.79 20.60 3.64
CA LYS A 8 -4.63 19.45 2.76
C LYS A 8 -4.55 18.20 3.63
N ALA A 9 -5.72 17.70 4.04
CA ALA A 9 -5.87 16.25 4.09
C ALA A 9 -5.42 15.77 2.71
N PHE A 10 -4.19 15.25 2.61
CA PHE A 10 -3.60 14.83 1.36
C PHE A 10 -4.64 13.93 0.70
N ARG A 11 -5.23 14.37 -0.41
CA ARG A 11 -6.28 13.64 -1.13
C ARG A 11 -5.79 12.25 -1.57
N GLU A 12 -4.47 12.09 -1.61
CA GLU A 12 -3.73 10.85 -1.80
C GLU A 12 -3.92 9.84 -0.65
N PHE A 13 -4.32 10.30 0.53
CA PHE A 13 -4.65 9.46 1.70
C PHE A 13 -6.15 9.20 1.86
N ASP A 14 -7.00 9.80 1.01
CA ASP A 14 -8.42 9.46 0.94
C ASP A 14 -8.53 8.04 0.34
N GLY A 15 -8.91 7.07 1.18
CA GLY A 15 -8.89 5.64 0.82
C GLY A 15 -7.51 4.97 0.89
N ALA A 16 -6.49 5.63 1.45
CA ALA A 16 -5.21 4.96 1.66
C ALA A 16 -5.32 3.87 2.75
N PRO A 17 -4.54 2.79 2.63
CA PRO A 17 -4.50 1.74 3.65
C PRO A 17 -4.11 2.31 5.01
N THR A 18 -4.63 1.68 6.08
CA THR A 18 -4.31 2.06 7.46
C THR A 18 -2.81 2.03 7.67
N VAL A 19 -2.27 3.02 8.37
CA VAL A 19 -0.85 3.07 8.72
C VAL A 19 -0.68 2.61 10.17
N ASP A 20 0.26 1.71 10.42
CA ASP A 20 0.60 1.22 11.77
C ASP A 20 1.39 2.28 12.55
N LEU A 21 1.60 2.07 13.86
CA LEU A 21 2.28 3.02 14.75
C LEU A 21 3.73 3.33 14.30
N ASP A 22 4.35 2.38 13.61
CA ASP A 22 5.69 2.52 13.01
C ASP A 22 5.71 3.31 11.69
N GLY A 23 4.54 3.72 11.16
CA GLY A 23 4.44 4.42 9.89
C GLY A 23 4.37 3.50 8.66
N ASP A 24 4.23 2.19 8.87
CA ASP A 24 4.09 1.20 7.79
C ASP A 24 2.64 1.08 7.29
N PHE A 25 2.46 0.83 6.00
CA PHE A 25 1.14 0.61 5.41
C PHE A 25 0.64 -0.80 5.71
N VAL A 26 -0.59 -0.88 6.21
CA VAL A 26 -1.34 -2.12 6.44
C VAL A 26 -2.30 -2.31 5.27
N ILE A 27 -1.90 -3.18 4.34
CA ILE A 27 -2.73 -3.55 3.18
C ILE A 27 -3.67 -4.68 3.58
N LEU A 28 -4.96 -4.47 3.41
CA LEU A 28 -6.02 -5.46 3.68
C LEU A 28 -6.58 -6.01 2.36
N PRO A 29 -7.25 -7.19 2.37
CA PRO A 29 -7.89 -7.76 1.18
C PRO A 29 -8.90 -6.86 0.46
N THR A 30 -9.43 -5.87 1.16
CA THR A 30 -10.37 -4.88 0.62
C THR A 30 -9.69 -3.71 -0.10
N ASN A 31 -8.37 -3.57 0.02
CA ASN A 31 -7.58 -2.55 -0.64
C ASN A 31 -7.24 -2.99 -2.08
N ASP A 32 -7.33 -2.09 -3.05
CA ASP A 32 -6.91 -2.34 -4.44
C ASP A 32 -5.44 -2.78 -4.53
N GLU A 33 -4.62 -2.29 -3.61
CA GLU A 33 -3.20 -2.62 -3.45
C GLU A 33 -2.98 -4.12 -3.14
N TRP A 34 -3.96 -4.82 -2.58
CA TRP A 34 -3.81 -6.20 -2.11
C TRP A 34 -3.42 -7.17 -3.23
N SER A 35 -4.16 -7.15 -4.34
CA SER A 35 -3.93 -8.05 -5.46
C SER A 35 -2.56 -7.82 -6.10
N ILE A 36 -2.12 -6.56 -6.13
CA ILE A 36 -0.85 -6.14 -6.71
C ILE A 36 0.31 -6.59 -5.81
N TRP A 37 0.18 -6.41 -4.49
CA TRP A 37 1.14 -6.95 -3.53
C TRP A 37 1.17 -8.48 -3.51
N MET A 38 0.02 -9.16 -3.58
CA MET A 38 -0.04 -10.62 -3.67
C MET A 38 0.72 -11.15 -4.90
N ALA A 39 0.58 -10.50 -6.05
CA ALA A 39 1.32 -10.86 -7.26
C ALA A 39 2.83 -10.64 -7.08
N GLU A 40 3.24 -9.54 -6.47
CA GLU A 40 4.66 -9.26 -6.21
C GLU A 40 5.29 -10.25 -5.21
N TYR A 41 4.59 -10.55 -4.11
CA TYR A 41 5.01 -11.56 -3.14
C TYR A 41 5.06 -12.94 -3.77
N HIS A 42 4.15 -13.27 -4.69
CA HIS A 42 4.20 -14.52 -5.45
C HIS A 42 5.45 -14.59 -6.33
N ARG A 43 5.79 -13.50 -7.01
CA ARG A 43 6.96 -13.43 -7.90
C ARG A 43 8.27 -13.59 -7.13
N THR A 44 8.36 -12.98 -5.96
CA THR A 44 9.60 -12.93 -5.16
C THR A 44 9.78 -14.11 -4.22
N HIS A 45 8.70 -14.61 -3.60
CA HIS A 45 8.74 -15.67 -2.57
C HIS A 45 8.00 -16.96 -2.95
N GLY A 46 7.32 -16.98 -4.11
CA GLY A 46 6.52 -18.10 -4.56
C GLY A 46 5.22 -18.30 -3.78
N ALA A 47 4.50 -19.39 -4.09
CA ALA A 47 3.18 -19.68 -3.54
C ALA A 47 3.14 -19.85 -2.01
N LYS A 48 4.25 -20.24 -1.37
CA LYS A 48 4.30 -20.37 0.10
C LYS A 48 4.19 -19.02 0.80
N GLY A 49 4.81 -17.98 0.24
CA GLY A 49 4.75 -16.62 0.79
C GLY A 49 3.36 -16.03 0.70
N THR A 50 2.67 -16.22 -0.42
CA THR A 50 1.31 -15.68 -0.60
C THR A 50 0.24 -16.40 0.19
N GLN A 51 0.37 -17.71 0.42
CA GLN A 51 -0.56 -18.46 1.27
C GLN A 51 -0.56 -17.95 2.71
N TYR A 52 0.60 -17.51 3.21
CA TYR A 52 0.70 -16.91 4.53
C TYR A 52 -0.15 -15.65 4.62
N PHE A 53 0.00 -14.71 3.67
CA PHE A 53 -0.76 -13.46 3.64
C PHE A 53 -2.24 -13.68 3.38
N ALA A 54 -2.60 -14.61 2.50
CA ALA A 54 -4.00 -15.01 2.29
C ALA A 54 -4.65 -15.54 3.58
N ARG A 55 -3.89 -16.23 4.43
CA ARG A 55 -4.39 -16.75 5.72
C ARG A 55 -4.50 -15.65 6.79
N ILE A 56 -3.52 -14.75 6.88
CA ILE A 56 -3.51 -13.73 7.93
C ILE A 56 -4.37 -12.50 7.59
N GLY A 57 -4.71 -12.30 6.31
CA GLY A 57 -5.62 -11.25 5.87
C GLY A 57 -5.10 -9.82 6.03
N ARG A 58 -3.77 -9.64 6.12
CA ARG A 58 -3.12 -8.32 6.13
C ARG A 58 -1.67 -8.42 5.67
N MET A 59 -1.13 -7.35 5.10
CA MET A 59 0.29 -7.18 4.80
C MET A 59 0.78 -5.88 5.40
N VAL A 60 1.94 -5.90 6.04
CA VAL A 60 2.58 -4.69 6.58
C VAL A 60 3.79 -4.39 5.72
N VAL A 61 3.77 -3.26 5.03
CA VAL A 61 4.74 -2.90 4.00
C VAL A 61 5.15 -1.43 4.15
N LYS A 62 6.41 -1.13 3.82
CA LYS A 62 6.98 0.21 3.98
C LYS A 62 6.44 1.23 2.98
N THR A 63 5.91 0.76 1.86
CA THR A 63 5.41 1.57 0.76
C THR A 63 3.99 1.14 0.41
N ARG A 64 3.14 2.09 -0.02
CA ARG A 64 1.77 1.79 -0.42
C ARG A 64 1.72 0.78 -1.58
N TRP A 65 2.63 0.96 -2.55
CA TRP A 65 2.74 0.13 -3.75
C TRP A 65 4.05 -0.67 -3.75
N PRO A 66 4.06 -1.87 -4.36
CA PRO A 66 5.30 -2.60 -4.56
C PRO A 66 6.26 -1.87 -5.51
N PRO A 67 7.57 -2.17 -5.44
CA PRO A 67 8.57 -1.52 -6.25
C PRO A 67 8.24 -1.63 -7.75
N GLY A 68 8.30 -0.50 -8.45
CA GLY A 68 7.97 -0.40 -9.87
C GLY A 68 6.51 -0.07 -10.20
N HIS A 69 5.59 -0.09 -9.21
CA HIS A 69 4.20 0.39 -9.37
C HIS A 69 4.03 1.86 -8.95
N GLU A 70 5.05 2.44 -8.32
CA GLU A 70 5.07 3.84 -7.87
C GLU A 70 5.02 4.84 -9.05
N HIS A 71 5.46 4.44 -10.24
CA HIS A 71 5.61 5.32 -11.39
C HIS A 71 4.32 5.60 -12.16
N GLN A 72 3.25 4.83 -11.96
CA GLN A 72 2.00 4.99 -12.71
C GLN A 72 1.12 6.14 -12.18
N LEU A 73 1.31 6.59 -10.94
CA LEU A 73 0.51 7.66 -10.34
C LEU A 73 1.07 9.06 -10.61
N SER A 74 2.36 9.17 -10.94
CA SER A 74 3.03 10.46 -11.19
C SER A 74 2.74 11.06 -12.58
N MET A 75 2.08 10.32 -13.50
CA MET A 75 1.73 10.83 -14.84
C MET A 75 0.33 11.44 -14.93
N GLN A 76 -0.40 11.55 -13.82
CA GLN A 76 -1.77 12.11 -13.80
C GLN A 76 -1.86 13.46 -13.10
N ILE A 77 -0.79 14.26 -13.18
CA ILE A 77 -0.84 15.71 -12.93
C ILE A 77 -0.56 16.39 -14.27
N GLY A 78 -1.62 16.53 -15.06
CA GLY A 78 -1.72 17.52 -16.13
C GLY A 78 -2.34 18.80 -15.60
#